data_AF-A0AAJ2F4G6-F1
#
_entry.id   AF-A0AAJ2F4G6-F1
#
_cell.length_a   1.000
_cell.length_b   1.000
_cell.length_c   1.000
_cell.angle_alpha   90.00
_cell.angle_beta   90.00
_cell.angle_gamma   90.00
#
_symmetry.space_group_name_H-M   'P 1'
#
loop_
_entity.id
_entity.type
_entity.pdbx_description
1 polymer ?
#
loop_
_entity_poly.entity_id
_entity_poly.type
_entity_poly.pdbx_seq_one_letter_code
_entity_poly.pdbx_strand_id
1 'polypeptide(L)'
;MNEALAQLAEDVFTRAAPAGWPRPTTEIQQSELLLTVDLPEDLSHIRLTKAERKAVALALNALMPSTEPLGIWTVCISSRGKVVDSILANDL
;
A
#
# COMPACT_ATOMS: atom_id res chain seq x y z
N MET A 1 5.97 18.80 0.57
CA MET A 1 6.71 17.71 -0.12
C MET A 1 6.08 16.36 0.17
N ASN A 2 5.63 16.08 1.40
CA ASN A 2 5.08 14.79 1.81
C ASN A 2 3.67 14.46 1.23
N GLU A 3 2.81 15.45 1.00
CA GLU A 3 1.45 15.21 0.46
C GLU A 3 1.44 14.71 -0.99
N ALA A 4 2.37 15.19 -1.82
CA ALA A 4 2.46 14.76 -3.21
C ALA A 4 2.84 13.27 -3.30
N LEU A 5 3.78 12.83 -2.45
CA LEU A 5 4.18 11.43 -2.39
C LEU A 5 3.06 10.54 -1.86
N ALA A 6 2.35 10.98 -0.81
CA ALA A 6 1.18 10.28 -0.31
C ALA A 6 0.13 10.11 -1.42
N GLN A 7 -0.17 11.18 -2.15
CA GLN A 7 -1.17 11.14 -3.20
C GLN A 7 -0.79 10.20 -4.34
N LEU A 8 0.50 10.19 -4.72
CA LEU A 8 1.04 9.29 -5.72
C LEU A 8 1.00 7.84 -5.25
N ALA A 9 1.38 7.55 -4.00
CA ALA A 9 1.35 6.20 -3.45
C ALA A 9 -0.07 5.61 -3.48
N GLU A 10 -1.09 6.41 -3.15
CA GLU A 10 -2.49 5.99 -3.25
C GLU A 10 -2.92 5.69 -4.69
N ASP A 11 -2.53 6.55 -5.64
CA ASP A 11 -2.87 6.39 -7.05
C ASP A 11 -2.25 5.11 -7.62
N VAL A 12 -0.97 4.91 -7.33
CA VAL A 12 -0.23 3.73 -7.77
C VAL A 12 -0.77 2.46 -7.15
N PHE A 13 -1.07 2.46 -5.85
CA PHE A 13 -1.75 1.33 -5.23
C PHE A 13 -3.07 1.05 -5.92
N THR A 14 -3.92 2.06 -6.14
CA THR A 14 -5.25 1.90 -6.76
C THR A 14 -5.15 1.31 -8.17
N ARG A 15 -4.08 1.63 -8.91
CA ARG A 15 -3.80 1.09 -10.24
C ARG A 15 -3.25 -0.33 -10.23
N ALA A 16 -2.50 -0.71 -9.20
CA ALA A 16 -1.89 -2.05 -9.08
C ALA A 16 -2.77 -3.04 -8.32
N ALA A 17 -3.67 -2.56 -7.46
CA ALA A 17 -4.61 -3.35 -6.69
C ALA A 17 -5.73 -3.91 -7.59
N PRO A 18 -6.43 -4.96 -7.14
CA PRO A 18 -7.53 -5.54 -7.90
C PRO A 18 -8.69 -4.55 -8.05
N ALA A 19 -9.44 -4.69 -9.15
CA ALA A 19 -10.61 -3.84 -9.40
C ALA A 19 -11.63 -3.95 -8.26
N GLY A 20 -12.15 -2.79 -7.83
CA GLY A 20 -13.12 -2.70 -6.73
C GLY A 20 -12.51 -2.60 -5.34
N TRP A 21 -11.19 -2.60 -5.21
CA TRP A 21 -10.53 -2.30 -3.94
C TRP A 21 -10.69 -0.82 -3.58
N PRO A 22 -10.88 -0.51 -2.30
CA PRO A 22 -11.00 0.87 -1.84
C PRO A 22 -9.66 1.59 -1.97
N ARG A 23 -9.73 2.91 -2.13
CA ARG A 23 -8.55 3.77 -2.13
C ARG A 23 -7.87 3.68 -0.76
N PRO A 24 -6.56 3.45 -0.69
CA PRO A 24 -5.84 3.47 0.58
C PRO A 24 -5.76 4.90 1.12
N THR A 25 -5.60 5.01 2.43
CA THR A 25 -5.17 6.24 3.10
C THR A 25 -3.69 6.14 3.38
N THR A 26 -2.92 7.17 3.05
CA THR A 26 -1.48 7.20 3.32
C THR A 26 -1.14 8.00 4.56
N GLU A 27 -0.26 7.47 5.40
CA GLU A 27 0.33 8.14 6.54
C GLU A 27 1.85 8.05 6.44
N ILE A 28 2.55 9.15 6.75
CA ILE A 28 4.01 9.19 6.71
C ILE A 28 4.51 9.32 8.16
N GLN A 29 5.10 8.26 8.70
CA GLN A 29 5.62 8.21 10.07
C GLN A 29 7.12 8.01 10.06
N GLN A 30 7.90 8.91 10.67
CA GLN A 30 9.34 8.68 10.96
C GLN A 30 10.19 8.15 9.78
N SER A 31 9.93 8.61 8.56
CA SER A 31 10.58 8.11 7.32
C SER A 31 10.12 6.71 6.86
N GLU A 32 8.92 6.30 7.24
CA GLU A 32 8.17 5.20 6.68
C GLU A 32 6.87 5.72 6.03
N LEU A 33 6.52 5.15 4.88
CA LEU A 33 5.23 5.41 4.23
C LEU A 33 4.29 4.24 4.49
N LEU A 34 3.22 4.50 5.23
CA LEU A 34 2.20 3.53 5.62
C LEU A 34 0.95 3.75 4.77
N LEU A 35 0.62 2.81 3.88
CA LEU A 35 -0.67 2.79 3.20
C LEU A 35 -1.62 1.89 3.97
N THR A 36 -2.77 2.41 4.36
CA THR A 36 -3.84 1.64 5.01
C THR A 36 -5.02 1.49 4.07
N VAL A 37 -5.38 0.25 3.75
CA VAL A 37 -6.58 -0.10 2.99
C VAL A 37 -7.60 -0.64 3.97
N ASP A 38 -8.78 -0.04 4.09
CA ASP A 38 -9.88 -0.61 4.87
C ASP A 38 -10.89 -1.28 3.92
N LEU A 39 -10.89 -2.62 3.94
CA LEU A 39 -11.79 -3.43 3.14
C LEU A 39 -13.17 -3.48 3.80
N PRO A 40 -14.25 -3.27 3.01
CA PRO A 40 -15.61 -3.52 3.50
C PRO A 40 -15.77 -4.97 3.96
N GLU A 41 -16.72 -5.20 4.86
CA GLU A 41 -16.88 -6.47 5.59
C GLU A 41 -17.01 -7.67 4.65
N ASP A 42 -17.73 -7.49 3.54
CA ASP A 42 -17.92 -8.50 2.50
C ASP A 42 -16.62 -8.89 1.77
N LEU A 43 -15.58 -8.07 1.78
CA LEU A 43 -14.29 -8.33 1.12
C LEU A 43 -13.17 -8.74 2.09
N SER A 44 -13.47 -8.84 3.39
CA SER A 44 -12.50 -9.17 4.45
C SER A 44 -11.84 -10.54 4.33
N HIS A 45 -12.47 -11.45 3.58
CA HIS A 45 -11.95 -12.78 3.25
C HIS A 45 -11.02 -12.77 2.03
N ILE A 46 -11.06 -11.70 1.23
CA ILE A 46 -10.23 -11.57 0.04
C ILE A 46 -8.80 -11.23 0.49
N ARG A 47 -7.84 -11.95 -0.07
CA ARG A 47 -6.41 -11.70 0.10
C ARG A 47 -5.82 -11.37 -1.25
N LEU A 48 -4.80 -10.51 -1.26
CA LEU A 48 -4.06 -10.29 -2.48
C LEU A 48 -3.31 -11.57 -2.84
N THR A 49 -3.43 -11.98 -4.10
CA THR A 49 -2.62 -13.05 -4.66
C THR A 49 -1.14 -12.66 -4.62
N LYS A 50 -0.24 -13.64 -4.76
CA LYS A 50 1.21 -13.37 -4.83
C LYS A 50 1.56 -12.41 -5.97
N ALA A 51 0.85 -12.52 -7.10
CA ALA A 51 1.07 -11.65 -8.26
C ALA A 51 0.64 -10.21 -7.99
N GLU A 52 -0.54 -10.00 -7.38
CA GLU A 52 -1.04 -8.67 -7.02
C GLU A 52 -0.17 -8.01 -5.95
N ARG A 53 0.24 -8.76 -4.91
CA ARG A 53 1.20 -8.26 -3.92
C ARG A 53 2.50 -7.79 -4.56
N LYS A 54 3.04 -8.58 -5.49
CA LYS A 54 4.26 -8.23 -6.22
C LYS A 54 4.05 -6.99 -7.11
N ALA A 55 2.91 -6.87 -7.77
CA ALA A 55 2.58 -5.72 -8.62
C ALA A 55 2.50 -4.43 -7.79
N VAL A 56 1.79 -4.47 -6.66
CA VAL A 56 1.72 -3.35 -5.70
C VAL A 56 3.12 -2.99 -5.18
N ALA A 57 3.89 -3.98 -4.76
CA ALA A 57 5.23 -3.77 -4.22
C ALA A 57 6.19 -3.14 -5.25
N LEU A 58 6.19 -3.63 -6.50
CA LEU A 58 6.98 -3.05 -7.58
C LEU A 58 6.57 -1.61 -7.86
N ALA A 59 5.27 -1.33 -7.87
CA ALA A 59 4.77 -0.02 -8.22
C ALA A 59 5.09 1.03 -7.13
N LEU A 60 4.98 0.65 -5.86
CA LEU A 60 5.41 1.50 -4.73
C LEU A 60 6.93 1.72 -4.72
N ASN A 61 7.73 0.68 -4.98
CA ASN A 61 9.19 0.83 -5.12
C ASN A 61 9.59 1.70 -6.31
N ALA A 62 8.85 1.68 -7.41
CA ALA A 62 9.11 2.57 -8.55
C ALA A 62 8.79 4.03 -8.24
N LEU A 63 7.89 4.27 -7.28
CA LEU A 63 7.51 5.60 -6.82
C LEU A 63 8.51 6.23 -5.87
N MET A 64 9.18 5.40 -5.07
CA MET A 64 10.23 5.86 -4.18
C MET A 64 11.54 5.94 -4.96
N PRO A 65 12.03 7.14 -5.32
CA PRO A 65 13.34 7.24 -5.92
C PRO A 65 14.35 6.70 -4.90
N SER A 66 15.27 5.85 -5.37
CA SER A 66 16.36 5.23 -4.59
C SER A 66 17.27 6.21 -3.80
N THR A 67 16.94 7.51 -3.84
CA THR A 67 17.66 8.66 -3.31
C THR A 67 16.95 9.37 -2.15
N GLU A 68 15.70 9.02 -1.81
CA GLU A 68 14.99 9.60 -0.66
C GLU A 68 15.01 8.69 0.58
N PRO A 69 15.06 9.25 1.81
CA PRO A 69 15.22 8.50 3.06
C PRO A 69 13.99 7.67 3.46
N LEU A 70 12.90 7.71 2.69
CA LEU A 70 11.78 6.79 2.82
C LEU A 70 12.19 5.43 2.24
N GLY A 71 13.18 4.77 2.83
CA GLY A 71 13.67 3.46 2.38
C GLY A 71 12.74 2.30 2.76
N ILE A 72 11.65 2.60 3.46
CA ILE A 72 10.73 1.61 4.04
C ILE A 72 9.31 2.10 3.78
N TRP A 73 8.50 1.25 3.17
CA TRP A 73 7.06 1.43 3.04
C TRP A 73 6.36 0.14 3.44
N THR A 74 5.16 0.31 3.95
CA THR A 74 4.31 -0.79 4.39
C THR A 74 2.89 -0.55 3.89
N VAL A 75 2.29 -1.58 3.29
CA VAL A 75 0.86 -1.60 2.99
C VAL A 75 0.16 -2.46 4.02
N CYS A 76 -0.66 -1.84 4.85
CA CYS A 76 -1.55 -2.51 5.78
C CYS A 76 -2.93 -2.67 5.14
N ILE A 77 -3.40 -3.90 5.02
CA ILE A 77 -4.75 -4.19 4.57
C ILE A 77 -5.52 -4.61 5.79
N SER A 78 -6.55 -3.85 6.11
CA SER A 78 -7.38 -4.02 7.29
C SER A 78 -8.84 -4.22 6.90
N SER A 79 -9.62 -4.82 7.80
CA SER A 79 -11.07 -4.81 7.72
C SER A 79 -11.64 -4.72 9.12
N ARG A 80 -12.60 -3.81 9.33
CA ARG A 80 -13.15 -3.48 10.66
C ARG A 80 -12.05 -3.13 11.68
N GLY A 81 -11.00 -2.43 11.25
CA GLY A 81 -9.87 -2.05 12.10
C GLY A 81 -8.95 -3.20 12.53
N LYS A 82 -9.09 -4.40 11.94
CA LYS A 82 -8.14 -5.52 12.12
C LYS A 82 -7.30 -5.69 10.87
N VAL A 83 -5.98 -5.74 11.02
CA VAL A 83 -5.07 -6.06 9.91
C VAL A 83 -5.29 -7.50 9.47
N VAL A 84 -5.63 -7.70 8.21
CA VAL A 84 -5.92 -9.00 7.59
C VAL A 84 -4.81 -9.47 6.65
N ASP A 85 -4.03 -8.54 6.10
CA ASP A 85 -2.87 -8.80 5.24
C ASP A 85 -1.90 -7.61 5.28
N SER A 86 -0.64 -7.83 4.92
CA SER A 86 0.37 -6.76 4.87
C SER A 86 1.40 -7.03 3.78
N ILE A 87 1.86 -5.96 3.13
CA ILE A 87 2.95 -6.00 2.15
C ILE A 87 4.07 -5.11 2.65
N LEU A 88 5.28 -5.65 2.77
CA LEU A 88 6.46 -4.90 3.17
C LEU A 88 7.31 -4.56 1.96
N ALA A 89 8.09 -3.47 2.04
CA ALA A 89 9.04 -3.10 1.01
C ALA A 89 10.03 -4.22 0.59
N ASN A 90 10.32 -5.13 1.53
CA ASN A 90 11.24 -6.26 1.34
C ASN A 90 10.58 -7.56 0.84
N ASP A 91 9.26 -7.59 0.60
CA ASP A 91 8.54 -8.80 0.12
C ASP A 91 8.74 -9.12 -1.38
N LEU A 92 9.66 -8.42 -2.06
CA LEU A 92 9.92 -8.54 -3.51
C LEU A 92 10.83 -9.70 -3.93
#